data_AF-A0AAW2FX53-F1
#
_entry.id   AF-A0AAW2FX53-F1
#
_cell.length_a   1.000
_cell.length_b   1.000
_cell.length_c   1.000
_cell.angle_alpha   90.00
_cell.angle_beta   90.00
_cell.angle_gamma   90.00
#
_symmetry.space_group_name_H-M   'P 1'
#
loop_
_entity.id
_entity.type
_entity.pdbx_description
1 polymer ?
#
loop_
_entity_poly.entity_id
_entity_poly.type
_entity_poly.pdbx_seq_one_letter_code
_entity_poly.pdbx_strand_id
1 'polypeptide(L)'
;MDNGFKALTLYNKMQSYPPLTIAGSSTGRNWCAWKQSFLSFLQKEDDKELYKDQWTVIFLMLVGSLGEEAYKNLSANAQNTRDLETLFRELDIYFIFGSEKKQNSEDIETYIDRLMFLAIGSNHSDPVNIVKHKVVEDIKNCAFAKKAIPSTSQVTDVMSYLHSLDFCQIKLFWERCENEQKQFLFSTQSAEMVCVRCGTFHGRNRCPAHGVQCNNCKGHNHFTANCKVKYISNCIKCGTHHVQSRCPAFGKQCEKCGKLNHYSRLCQIPIVKNCTRCGMDHAISMCPAQGCVCSKCKKPNHFKEKCLTK
;
A
#
# COMPACT_ATOMS: atom_id res chain seq x y z
N MET A 1 -3.25 -68.60 10.99
CA MET A 1 -2.95 -69.07 9.62
C MET A 1 -3.49 -68.14 8.52
N ASP A 2 -4.40 -67.21 8.83
CA ASP A 2 -5.13 -66.43 7.81
C ASP A 2 -4.38 -65.18 7.26
N ASN A 3 -3.53 -64.54 8.06
CA ASN A 3 -2.83 -63.31 7.64
C ASN A 3 -1.67 -63.55 6.64
N GLY A 4 -1.00 -64.70 6.71
CA GLY A 4 0.12 -65.01 5.80
C GLY A 4 -0.34 -65.29 4.37
N PHE A 5 -1.50 -65.91 4.20
CA PHE A 5 -2.10 -66.15 2.89
C PHE A 5 -2.61 -64.84 2.27
N LYS A 6 -3.23 -63.97 3.07
CA LYS A 6 -3.70 -62.63 2.64
C LYS A 6 -2.55 -61.72 2.18
N ALA A 7 -1.42 -61.72 2.90
CA ALA A 7 -0.23 -60.95 2.53
C ALA A 7 0.35 -61.41 1.17
N LEU A 8 0.43 -62.72 0.94
CA LEU A 8 0.93 -63.28 -0.33
C LEU A 8 -0.01 -62.94 -1.50
N THR A 9 -1.33 -62.96 -1.28
CA THR A 9 -2.31 -62.58 -2.30
C THR A 9 -2.26 -61.09 -2.65
N LEU A 10 -2.05 -60.22 -1.66
CA LEU A 10 -1.90 -58.78 -1.88
C LEU A 10 -0.63 -58.49 -2.71
N TYR A 11 0.50 -59.11 -2.34
CA TYR A 11 1.77 -58.94 -3.05
C TYR A 11 1.68 -59.33 -4.54
N ASN A 12 1.03 -60.44 -4.87
CA ASN A 12 0.84 -60.84 -6.27
C ASN A 12 -0.03 -59.86 -7.05
N LYS A 13 -1.08 -59.29 -6.42
CA LYS A 13 -1.93 -58.28 -7.06
C LYS A 13 -1.19 -56.96 -7.27
N MET A 14 -0.32 -56.57 -6.34
CA MET A 14 0.56 -55.41 -6.46
C MET A 14 1.45 -55.51 -7.71
N GLN A 15 2.04 -56.67 -7.99
CA GLN A 15 2.90 -56.86 -9.19
C GLN A 15 2.17 -56.61 -10.52
N SER A 16 0.85 -56.81 -10.55
CA SER A 16 0.03 -56.59 -11.74
C SER A 16 -0.60 -55.19 -11.83
N TYR A 17 -0.40 -54.35 -10.81
CA TYR A 17 -1.03 -53.04 -10.76
C TYR A 17 -0.31 -52.05 -11.72
N PRO A 18 -1.04 -51.36 -12.62
CA PRO A 18 -0.41 -50.51 -13.61
C PRO A 18 0.22 -49.25 -12.99
N PRO A 19 1.46 -48.88 -13.39
CA PRO A 19 2.10 -47.66 -12.90
C PRO A 19 1.43 -46.40 -13.48
N LEU A 20 1.72 -45.25 -12.88
CA LEU A 20 1.28 -43.97 -13.41
C LEU A 20 1.90 -43.74 -14.79
N THR A 21 1.05 -43.48 -15.79
CA THR A 21 1.47 -43.14 -17.15
C THR A 21 0.76 -41.88 -17.60
N ILE A 22 1.47 -41.02 -18.35
CA ILE A 22 0.90 -39.81 -18.92
C ILE A 22 0.63 -40.09 -20.40
N ALA A 23 -0.65 -40.21 -20.78
CA ALA A 23 -1.05 -40.47 -22.16
C ALA A 23 -2.19 -39.54 -22.58
N GLY A 24 -1.96 -38.72 -23.63
CA GLY A 24 -2.97 -37.96 -24.39
C GLY A 24 -3.78 -36.87 -23.65
N SER A 25 -3.96 -36.98 -22.33
CA SER A 25 -4.68 -36.04 -21.46
C SER A 25 -3.73 -35.28 -20.53
N SER A 26 -4.22 -34.21 -19.87
CA SER A 26 -3.40 -33.40 -18.95
C SER A 26 -2.83 -34.25 -17.82
N THR A 27 -1.61 -33.92 -17.38
CA THR A 27 -0.89 -34.62 -16.30
C THR A 27 -1.76 -34.79 -15.05
N GLY A 28 -2.44 -33.73 -14.62
CA GLY A 28 -3.35 -33.77 -13.47
C GLY A 28 -4.50 -34.77 -13.63
N ARG A 29 -5.07 -34.93 -14.83
CA ARG A 29 -6.15 -35.88 -15.07
C ARG A 29 -5.69 -37.33 -14.96
N ASN A 30 -4.54 -37.64 -15.57
CA ASN A 30 -3.94 -38.96 -15.45
C ASN A 30 -3.61 -39.30 -13.99
N TRP A 31 -3.08 -38.32 -13.24
CA TRP A 31 -2.82 -38.46 -11.81
C TRP A 31 -4.10 -38.74 -11.01
N CYS A 32 -5.14 -37.90 -11.14
CA CYS A 32 -6.37 -38.07 -10.39
C CYS A 32 -7.06 -39.42 -10.68
N ALA A 33 -7.08 -39.85 -11.94
CA ALA A 33 -7.62 -41.15 -12.33
C ALA A 33 -6.83 -42.32 -11.73
N TRP A 34 -5.49 -42.24 -11.77
CA TRP A 34 -4.63 -43.27 -11.18
C TRP A 34 -4.78 -43.32 -9.65
N LYS A 35 -4.77 -42.17 -8.97
CA LYS A 35 -4.96 -42.04 -7.52
C LYS A 35 -6.29 -42.64 -7.08
N GLN A 36 -7.39 -42.32 -7.79
CA GLN A 36 -8.70 -42.92 -7.50
C GLN A 36 -8.68 -44.44 -7.65
N SER A 37 -8.08 -44.95 -8.72
CA SER A 37 -7.93 -46.40 -8.93
C SER A 37 -7.13 -47.06 -7.82
N PHE A 38 -6.09 -46.39 -7.32
CA PHE A 38 -5.23 -46.88 -6.25
C PHE A 38 -5.97 -46.90 -4.91
N LEU A 39 -6.73 -45.85 -4.59
CA LEU A 39 -7.56 -45.82 -3.39
C LEU A 39 -8.64 -46.91 -3.42
N SER A 40 -9.28 -47.14 -4.56
CA SER A 40 -10.23 -48.25 -4.73
C SER A 40 -9.55 -49.63 -4.58
N PHE A 41 -8.31 -49.77 -5.05
CA PHE A 41 -7.51 -50.97 -4.84
C PHE A 41 -7.25 -51.21 -3.35
N LEU A 42 -6.80 -50.19 -2.60
CA LEU A 42 -6.58 -50.30 -1.16
C LEU A 42 -7.87 -50.64 -0.40
N GLN A 43 -8.98 -49.98 -0.71
CA GLN A 43 -10.28 -50.25 -0.07
C GLN A 43 -10.76 -51.69 -0.30
N LYS A 44 -10.46 -52.27 -1.46
CA LYS A 44 -10.85 -53.63 -1.80
C LYS A 44 -9.95 -54.69 -1.16
N GLU A 45 -8.64 -54.43 -1.14
CA GLU A 45 -7.63 -55.42 -0.77
C GLU A 45 -7.18 -55.32 0.69
N ASP A 46 -7.42 -54.17 1.34
CA ASP A 46 -7.14 -53.91 2.76
C ASP A 46 -8.31 -53.14 3.40
N ASP A 47 -9.53 -53.70 3.27
CA ASP A 47 -10.80 -53.13 3.77
C ASP A 47 -10.79 -52.83 5.28
N LYS A 48 -10.02 -53.59 6.05
CA LYS A 48 -9.83 -53.43 7.51
C LYS A 48 -8.62 -52.57 7.87
N GLU A 49 -7.95 -51.97 6.88
CA GLU A 49 -6.79 -51.10 7.06
C GLU A 49 -5.66 -51.75 7.89
N LEU A 50 -5.47 -53.07 7.75
CA LEU A 50 -4.46 -53.83 8.50
C LEU A 50 -3.03 -53.42 8.12
N TYR A 51 -2.85 -52.91 6.91
CA TYR A 51 -1.56 -52.49 6.37
C TYR A 51 -1.45 -50.97 6.20
N LYS A 52 -2.29 -50.19 6.90
CA LYS A 52 -2.33 -48.72 6.79
C LYS A 52 -0.96 -48.05 6.95
N ASP A 53 -0.17 -48.50 7.91
CA ASP A 53 1.19 -48.00 8.16
C ASP A 53 2.17 -48.27 7.00
N GLN A 54 1.83 -49.20 6.11
CA GLN A 54 2.62 -49.55 4.93
C GLN A 54 2.04 -48.97 3.63
N TRP A 55 0.88 -48.30 3.65
CA TRP A 55 0.25 -47.79 2.43
C TRP A 55 1.14 -46.81 1.66
N THR A 56 1.93 -45.97 2.35
CA THR A 56 2.91 -45.10 1.71
C THR A 56 4.00 -45.89 0.97
N VAL A 57 4.45 -47.01 1.54
CA VAL A 57 5.45 -47.89 0.91
C VAL A 57 4.84 -48.60 -0.31
N ILE A 58 3.62 -49.13 -0.15
CA ILE A 58 2.86 -49.77 -1.24
C ILE A 58 2.66 -48.76 -2.39
N PHE A 59 2.28 -47.52 -2.08
CA PHE A 59 2.15 -46.45 -3.07
C PHE A 59 3.45 -46.23 -3.84
N LEU A 60 4.59 -46.05 -3.15
CA LEU A 60 5.88 -45.79 -3.80
C LEU A 60 6.33 -46.95 -4.69
N MET A 61 6.02 -48.19 -4.32
CA MET A 61 6.31 -49.36 -5.15
C MET A 61 5.49 -49.40 -6.46
N LEU A 62 4.28 -48.82 -6.46
CA LEU A 62 3.31 -48.97 -7.55
C LEU A 62 3.19 -47.75 -8.45
N VAL A 63 3.48 -46.55 -7.94
CA VAL A 63 3.31 -45.32 -8.71
C VAL A 63 4.26 -45.22 -9.91
N GLY A 64 5.41 -45.89 -9.84
CA GLY A 64 6.42 -45.91 -10.90
C GLY A 64 7.26 -44.63 -10.95
N SER A 65 8.11 -44.52 -11.98
CA SER A 65 9.17 -43.51 -12.05
C SER A 65 8.68 -42.06 -11.98
N LEU A 66 7.51 -41.75 -12.56
CA LEU A 66 6.93 -40.40 -12.51
C LEU A 66 6.52 -40.00 -11.08
N GLY A 67 5.95 -40.94 -10.32
CA GLY A 67 5.59 -40.69 -8.93
C GLY A 67 6.82 -40.63 -8.02
N GLU A 68 7.84 -41.43 -8.28
CA GLU A 68 9.12 -41.34 -7.56
C GLU A 68 9.81 -39.99 -7.78
N GLU A 69 9.79 -39.47 -9.02
CA GLU A 69 10.32 -38.15 -9.34
C GLU A 69 9.53 -37.04 -8.63
N ALA A 70 8.20 -37.11 -8.67
CA ALA A 70 7.35 -36.18 -7.93
C ALA A 70 7.64 -36.21 -6.42
N TYR A 71 7.75 -37.41 -5.84
CA TYR A 71 8.08 -37.61 -4.42
C TYR A 71 9.43 -36.99 -4.02
N LYS A 72 10.46 -37.13 -4.86
CA LYS A 72 11.78 -36.52 -4.64
C LYS A 72 11.74 -34.99 -4.64
N ASN A 73 10.80 -34.39 -5.38
CA ASN A 73 10.63 -32.94 -5.45
C ASN A 73 9.80 -32.37 -4.28
N LEU A 74 9.19 -33.21 -3.44
CA LEU A 74 8.43 -32.76 -2.28
C LEU A 74 9.34 -32.23 -1.16
N SER A 75 8.75 -31.48 -0.23
CA SER A 75 9.45 -31.02 0.97
C SER A 75 9.92 -32.19 1.86
N ALA A 76 11.00 -31.98 2.61
CA ALA A 76 11.51 -32.99 3.56
C ALA A 76 10.45 -33.43 4.59
N ASN A 77 9.52 -32.55 4.95
CA ASN A 77 8.42 -32.89 5.86
C ASN A 77 7.43 -33.85 5.22
N ALA A 78 7.10 -33.64 3.94
CA ALA A 78 6.21 -34.50 3.17
C ALA A 78 6.84 -35.87 2.86
N GLN A 79 8.16 -35.95 2.71
CA GLN A 79 8.84 -37.23 2.50
C GLN A 79 8.84 -38.11 3.77
N ASN A 80 8.96 -37.50 4.95
CA ASN A 80 9.02 -38.22 6.22
C ASN A 80 7.65 -38.59 6.80
N THR A 81 6.55 -38.20 6.14
CA THR A 81 5.21 -38.52 6.63
C THR A 81 4.85 -39.98 6.40
N ARG A 82 4.25 -40.61 7.41
CA ARG A 82 3.58 -41.91 7.26
C ARG A 82 2.11 -41.76 6.87
N ASP A 83 1.60 -40.53 6.88
CA ASP A 83 0.23 -40.22 6.52
C ASP A 83 0.08 -40.10 4.99
N LEU A 84 -0.56 -41.11 4.40
CA LEU A 84 -0.83 -41.17 2.97
C LEU A 84 -1.67 -39.97 2.49
N GLU A 85 -2.58 -39.47 3.32
CA GLU A 85 -3.46 -38.36 2.95
C GLU A 85 -2.67 -37.07 2.77
N THR A 86 -1.77 -36.76 3.71
CA THR A 86 -0.84 -35.63 3.59
C THR A 86 0.07 -35.78 2.39
N LEU A 87 0.60 -36.98 2.12
CA LEU A 87 1.43 -37.21 0.93
C LEU A 87 0.66 -36.95 -0.36
N PHE A 88 -0.56 -37.47 -0.46
CA PHE A 88 -1.41 -37.28 -1.63
C PHE A 88 -1.79 -35.84 -1.85
N ARG A 89 -2.06 -35.07 -0.79
CA ARG A 89 -2.33 -33.63 -0.92
C ARG A 89 -1.18 -32.88 -1.58
N GLU A 90 0.06 -33.17 -1.20
CA GLU A 90 1.25 -32.53 -1.79
C GLU A 90 1.47 -32.97 -3.25
N LEU A 91 1.24 -34.26 -3.54
CA LEU A 91 1.31 -34.78 -4.92
C LEU A 91 0.18 -34.24 -5.81
N ASP A 92 -1.03 -34.04 -5.26
CA ASP A 92 -2.14 -33.39 -5.97
C ASP A 92 -1.72 -31.98 -6.40
N ILE A 93 -1.12 -31.20 -5.49
CA ILE A 93 -0.60 -29.87 -5.82
C ILE A 93 0.45 -29.97 -6.95
N TYR A 94 1.40 -30.90 -6.83
CA TYR A 94 2.46 -31.10 -7.81
C TYR A 94 1.92 -31.46 -9.20
N PHE A 95 1.04 -32.46 -9.31
CA PHE A 95 0.57 -32.96 -10.60
C PHE A 95 -0.52 -32.09 -11.24
N ILE A 96 -1.35 -31.42 -10.44
CA ILE A 96 -2.45 -30.57 -10.94
C ILE A 96 -1.93 -29.17 -11.32
N PHE A 97 -1.09 -28.57 -10.47
CA PHE A 97 -0.64 -27.18 -10.66
C PHE A 97 0.81 -27.08 -11.13
N GLY A 98 1.65 -28.10 -10.91
CA GLY A 98 3.05 -28.08 -11.35
C GLY A 98 3.81 -26.86 -10.84
N SER A 99 4.40 -26.11 -11.78
CA SER A 99 5.15 -24.88 -11.49
C SER A 99 4.31 -23.60 -11.55
N GLU A 100 2.98 -23.71 -11.58
CA GLU A 100 2.08 -22.55 -11.59
C GLU A 100 2.30 -21.68 -10.36
N LYS A 101 2.48 -20.38 -10.62
CA LYS A 101 2.66 -19.32 -9.64
C LYS A 101 1.91 -18.09 -10.10
N LYS A 102 1.43 -17.30 -9.14
CA LYS A 102 0.82 -16.00 -9.42
C LYS A 102 1.84 -15.08 -10.08
N GLN A 103 1.43 -14.43 -11.17
CA GLN A 103 2.27 -13.44 -11.85
C GLN A 103 2.24 -12.10 -11.10
N ASN A 104 3.32 -11.30 -11.21
CA ASN A 104 3.44 -10.04 -10.47
C ASN A 104 2.33 -9.02 -10.76
N SER A 105 1.80 -9.00 -11.99
CA SER A 105 0.76 -8.07 -12.45
C SER A 105 -0.65 -8.65 -12.40
N GLU A 106 -0.78 -9.94 -12.08
CA GLU A 106 -2.05 -10.64 -12.06
C GLU A 106 -2.79 -10.34 -10.74
N ASP A 107 -4.11 -10.23 -10.80
CA ASP A 107 -4.94 -10.11 -9.60
C ASP A 107 -5.17 -11.50 -8.95
N ILE A 108 -5.43 -11.51 -7.65
CA ILE A 108 -5.58 -12.76 -6.88
C ILE A 108 -6.78 -13.59 -7.39
N GLU A 109 -7.83 -12.94 -7.88
CA GLU A 109 -9.04 -13.61 -8.35
C GLU A 109 -8.79 -14.36 -9.66
N THR A 110 -8.17 -13.72 -10.66
CA THR A 110 -7.75 -14.35 -11.91
C THR A 110 -6.78 -15.51 -11.64
N TYR A 111 -5.87 -15.37 -10.67
CA TYR A 111 -4.99 -16.46 -10.28
C TYR A 111 -5.76 -17.66 -9.73
N ILE A 112 -6.69 -17.41 -8.79
CA ILE A 112 -7.54 -18.45 -8.19
C ILE A 112 -8.42 -19.11 -9.25
N ASP A 113 -8.99 -18.34 -10.18
CA ASP A 113 -9.82 -18.87 -11.27
C ASP A 113 -9.02 -19.79 -12.19
N ARG A 114 -7.77 -19.44 -12.51
CA ARG A 114 -6.87 -20.35 -13.26
C ARG A 114 -6.61 -21.64 -12.50
N LEU A 115 -6.30 -21.56 -11.20
CA LEU A 115 -6.12 -22.76 -10.38
C LEU A 115 -7.40 -23.59 -10.33
N MET A 116 -8.56 -22.96 -10.19
CA MET A 116 -9.86 -23.63 -10.19
C MET A 116 -10.11 -24.38 -11.50
N PHE A 117 -9.81 -23.72 -12.63
CA PHE A 117 -9.93 -24.34 -13.95
C PHE A 117 -9.04 -25.58 -14.09
N LEU A 118 -7.79 -25.51 -13.60
CA LEU A 118 -6.88 -26.66 -13.60
C LEU A 118 -7.37 -27.80 -12.72
N ALA A 119 -7.86 -27.51 -11.52
CA ALA A 119 -8.37 -28.50 -10.57
C ALA A 119 -9.67 -29.18 -11.05
N ILE A 120 -10.57 -28.42 -11.71
CA ILE A 120 -11.77 -28.98 -12.32
C ILE A 120 -11.37 -29.82 -13.55
N GLY A 121 -10.47 -29.30 -14.40
CA GLY A 121 -10.00 -29.99 -15.60
C GLY A 121 -9.25 -31.30 -15.31
N SER A 122 -8.65 -31.44 -14.12
CA SER A 122 -8.04 -32.69 -13.66
C SER A 122 -9.04 -33.71 -13.11
N ASN A 123 -10.33 -33.35 -12.98
CA ASN A 123 -11.36 -34.14 -12.28
C ASN A 123 -11.02 -34.41 -10.79
N HIS A 124 -10.42 -33.45 -10.09
CA HIS A 124 -10.18 -33.61 -8.66
C HIS A 124 -11.50 -33.72 -7.88
N SER A 125 -11.55 -34.54 -6.84
CA SER A 125 -12.78 -34.79 -6.06
C SER A 125 -13.25 -33.58 -5.26
N ASP A 126 -12.32 -32.71 -4.87
CA ASP A 126 -12.59 -31.46 -4.17
C ASP A 126 -11.71 -30.34 -4.72
N PRO A 127 -12.13 -29.69 -5.83
CA PRO A 127 -11.36 -28.62 -6.46
C PRO A 127 -11.15 -27.41 -5.54
N VAL A 128 -12.12 -27.10 -4.68
CA VAL A 128 -12.06 -25.92 -3.81
C VAL A 128 -10.99 -26.11 -2.75
N ASN A 129 -10.97 -27.26 -2.07
CA ASN A 129 -10.01 -27.50 -1.01
C ASN A 129 -8.58 -27.65 -1.53
N ILE A 130 -8.37 -28.28 -2.70
CA ILE A 130 -7.01 -28.40 -3.24
C ILE A 130 -6.44 -27.04 -3.70
N VAL A 131 -7.29 -26.17 -4.26
CA VAL A 131 -6.91 -24.79 -4.58
C VAL A 131 -6.61 -24.02 -3.30
N LYS A 132 -7.42 -24.17 -2.25
CA LYS A 132 -7.14 -23.58 -0.93
C LYS A 132 -5.76 -23.98 -0.41
N HIS A 133 -5.41 -25.26 -0.48
CA HIS A 133 -4.09 -25.74 -0.05
C HIS A 133 -2.94 -25.14 -0.87
N LYS A 134 -3.08 -25.11 -2.20
CA LYS A 134 -2.10 -24.48 -3.09
C LYS A 134 -1.91 -23.00 -2.76
N VAL A 135 -3.00 -22.26 -2.57
CA VAL A 135 -2.96 -20.84 -2.20
C VAL A 135 -2.23 -20.62 -0.88
N VAL A 136 -2.50 -21.45 0.14
CA VAL A 136 -1.82 -21.36 1.44
C VAL A 136 -0.31 -21.60 1.29
N GLU A 137 0.10 -22.56 0.45
CA GLU A 137 1.50 -22.82 0.15
C GLU A 137 2.17 -21.65 -0.59
N ASP A 138 1.47 -21.03 -1.54
CA ASP A 138 1.99 -19.87 -2.26
C ASP A 138 2.15 -18.65 -1.37
N ILE A 139 1.20 -18.40 -0.46
CA ILE A 139 1.29 -17.35 0.55
C ILE A 139 2.51 -17.60 1.45
N LYS A 140 2.75 -18.82 1.90
CA LYS A 140 3.94 -19.19 2.69
C LYS A 140 5.24 -18.84 1.97
N ASN A 141 5.28 -19.09 0.67
CA ASN A 141 6.45 -18.83 -0.18
C ASN A 141 6.62 -17.35 -0.53
N CYS A 142 5.62 -16.50 -0.25
CA CYS A 142 5.71 -15.07 -0.43
C CYS A 142 6.55 -14.40 0.68
N ALA A 143 7.37 -13.42 0.29
CA ALA A 143 8.32 -12.74 1.18
C ALA A 143 7.67 -12.01 2.39
N PHE A 144 6.35 -11.78 2.37
CA PHE A 144 5.62 -11.06 3.42
C PHE A 144 4.96 -11.94 4.49
N ALA A 145 4.78 -13.25 4.26
CA ALA A 145 4.11 -14.12 5.23
C ALA A 145 4.80 -14.10 6.62
N LYS A 146 6.11 -13.83 6.66
CA LYS A 146 6.89 -13.69 7.90
C LYS A 146 6.72 -12.33 8.61
N LYS A 147 6.20 -11.29 7.94
CA LYS A 147 6.07 -9.92 8.48
C LYS A 147 4.62 -9.51 8.79
N ALA A 148 3.63 -10.22 8.25
CA ALA A 148 2.21 -9.86 8.32
C ALA A 148 1.47 -10.38 9.58
N ILE A 149 2.18 -10.99 10.54
CA ILE A 149 1.54 -11.49 11.77
C ILE A 149 1.21 -10.29 12.68
N PRO A 150 -0.06 -10.06 13.04
CA PRO A 150 -0.41 -9.12 14.09
C PRO A 150 0.19 -9.61 15.41
N SER A 151 0.86 -8.73 16.15
CA SER A 151 1.55 -9.04 17.42
C SER A 151 0.64 -9.54 18.57
N THR A 152 -0.60 -9.96 18.30
CA THR A 152 -1.67 -10.16 19.27
C THR A 152 -2.29 -11.57 19.30
N SER A 153 -1.85 -12.52 18.49
CA SER A 153 -2.30 -13.92 18.61
C SER A 153 -1.17 -14.83 19.09
N GLN A 154 -1.45 -15.68 20.08
CA GLN A 154 -0.58 -16.76 20.60
C GLN A 154 -0.23 -17.85 19.55
N VAL A 155 -0.33 -17.54 18.26
CA VAL A 155 -0.06 -18.46 17.15
C VAL A 155 1.34 -18.18 16.64
N THR A 156 2.27 -19.06 16.98
CA THR A 156 3.68 -19.01 16.56
C THR A 156 3.91 -19.43 15.10
N ASP A 157 2.90 -20.01 14.44
CA ASP A 157 2.99 -20.54 13.08
C ASP A 157 1.84 -20.06 12.16
N VAL A 158 2.21 -19.29 11.13
CA VAL A 158 1.30 -18.74 10.11
C VAL A 158 0.52 -19.83 9.40
N MET A 159 1.10 -21.02 9.23
CA MET A 159 0.45 -22.11 8.51
C MET A 159 -0.75 -22.63 9.28
N SER A 160 -0.58 -22.88 10.59
CA SER A 160 -1.66 -23.30 11.47
C SER A 160 -2.83 -22.31 11.50
N TYR A 161 -2.54 -21.00 11.42
CA TYR A 161 -3.57 -19.96 11.28
C TYR A 161 -4.26 -20.03 9.91
N LEU A 162 -3.52 -20.05 8.81
CA LEU A 162 -4.11 -20.10 7.47
C LEU A 162 -4.95 -21.36 7.24
N HIS A 163 -4.54 -22.50 7.80
CA HIS A 163 -5.30 -23.74 7.68
C HIS A 163 -6.63 -23.72 8.44
N SER A 164 -6.77 -22.90 9.50
CA SER A 164 -8.04 -22.78 10.26
C SER A 164 -9.05 -21.83 9.63
N LEU A 165 -8.62 -20.98 8.69
CA LEU A 165 -9.48 -20.05 7.97
C LEU A 165 -10.26 -20.74 6.85
N ASP A 166 -11.41 -20.19 6.51
CA ASP A 166 -12.12 -20.55 5.27
C ASP A 166 -11.42 -19.95 4.03
N PHE A 167 -11.81 -20.39 2.83
CA PHE A 167 -11.13 -19.97 1.60
C PHE A 167 -11.31 -18.48 1.28
N CYS A 168 -12.49 -17.92 1.60
CA CYS A 168 -12.76 -16.49 1.43
C CYS A 168 -11.88 -15.65 2.37
N GLN A 169 -11.73 -16.08 3.62
CA GLN A 169 -10.85 -15.45 4.60
C GLN A 169 -9.38 -15.49 4.17
N ILE A 170 -8.92 -16.59 3.57
CA ILE A 170 -7.56 -16.70 3.02
C ILE A 170 -7.37 -15.75 1.82
N LYS A 171 -8.36 -15.65 0.92
CA LYS A 171 -8.34 -14.70 -0.19
C LYS A 171 -8.19 -13.26 0.31
N LEU A 172 -9.04 -12.86 1.26
CA LEU A 172 -8.99 -11.53 1.88
C LEU A 172 -7.67 -11.27 2.61
N PHE A 173 -7.13 -12.28 3.28
CA PHE A 173 -5.82 -12.19 3.94
C PHE A 173 -4.69 -11.91 2.93
N TRP A 174 -4.67 -12.63 1.81
CA TRP A 174 -3.67 -12.42 0.76
C TRP A 174 -3.82 -11.02 0.13
N GLU A 175 -5.04 -10.60 -0.21
CA GLU A 175 -5.30 -9.26 -0.76
C GLU A 175 -4.80 -8.14 0.17
N ARG A 176 -5.06 -8.28 1.48
CA ARG A 176 -4.56 -7.32 2.47
C ARG A 176 -3.04 -7.27 2.49
N CYS A 177 -2.37 -8.42 2.46
CA CYS A 177 -0.91 -8.47 2.45
C CYS A 177 -0.32 -7.82 1.19
N GLU A 178 -0.89 -8.07 0.00
CA GLU A 178 -0.45 -7.43 -1.23
C GLU A 178 -0.70 -5.92 -1.22
N ASN A 179 -1.82 -5.47 -0.65
CA ASN A 179 -2.13 -4.05 -0.55
C ASN A 179 -1.23 -3.32 0.45
N GLU A 180 -0.91 -3.93 1.59
CA GLU A 180 0.07 -3.40 2.55
C GLU A 180 1.48 -3.36 1.94
N GLN A 181 1.85 -4.36 1.13
CA GLN A 181 3.08 -4.32 0.34
C GLN A 181 3.06 -3.23 -0.72
N LYS A 182 1.99 -3.09 -1.50
CA LYS A 182 1.83 -2.00 -2.45
C LYS A 182 1.92 -0.67 -1.71
N GLN A 183 1.27 -0.47 -0.58
CA GLN A 183 1.41 0.74 0.23
C GLN A 183 2.84 0.95 0.78
N PHE A 184 3.56 -0.12 1.13
CA PHE A 184 4.97 -0.02 1.56
C PHE A 184 5.91 0.29 0.39
N LEU A 185 5.69 -0.31 -0.80
CA LEU A 185 6.38 -0.03 -2.06
C LEU A 185 6.04 1.38 -2.57
N PHE A 186 4.79 1.83 -2.44
CA PHE A 186 4.38 3.21 -2.67
C PHE A 186 4.96 4.13 -1.57
N SER A 187 5.18 3.69 -0.34
CA SER A 187 5.90 4.47 0.67
C SER A 187 7.40 4.59 0.35
N THR A 188 7.97 3.61 -0.36
CA THR A 188 9.37 3.61 -0.81
C THR A 188 9.59 4.09 -2.26
N GLN A 189 8.55 4.18 -3.08
CA GLN A 189 8.59 4.60 -4.50
C GLN A 189 7.57 5.71 -4.87
N SER A 190 6.69 6.11 -3.96
CA SER A 190 6.03 7.42 -3.96
C SER A 190 6.56 8.21 -2.75
N ALA A 191 7.68 8.89 -2.90
CA ALA A 191 7.85 9.87 -3.94
C ALA A 191 9.27 9.79 -4.53
N GLU A 192 9.33 9.63 -5.85
CA GLU A 192 10.04 10.61 -6.66
C GLU A 192 9.58 12.03 -6.28
N MET A 193 9.87 12.46 -5.05
CA MET A 193 9.64 13.84 -4.62
C MET A 193 10.79 14.57 -5.24
N VAL A 194 10.52 15.11 -6.43
CA VAL A 194 11.31 16.19 -7.01
C VAL A 194 11.63 17.14 -5.87
N CYS A 195 12.91 17.28 -5.54
CA CYS A 195 13.27 17.99 -4.33
C CYS A 195 12.79 19.44 -4.46
N VAL A 196 11.91 19.88 -3.56
CA VAL A 196 11.30 21.23 -3.60
C VAL A 196 12.32 22.37 -3.57
N ARG A 197 13.57 22.09 -3.18
CA ARG A 197 14.67 23.05 -3.13
C ARG A 197 15.36 23.24 -4.47
N CYS A 198 15.50 22.18 -5.27
CA CYS A 198 16.32 22.20 -6.49
C CYS A 198 15.62 21.69 -7.75
N GLY A 199 14.41 21.13 -7.65
CA GLY A 199 13.67 20.63 -8.79
C GLY A 199 14.20 19.33 -9.40
N THR A 200 15.13 18.62 -8.74
CA THR A 200 15.76 17.40 -9.26
C THR A 200 15.63 16.21 -8.30
N PHE A 201 15.92 15.01 -8.80
CA PHE A 201 15.97 13.77 -8.02
C PHE A 201 17.36 13.54 -7.45
N HIS A 202 17.46 13.32 -6.15
CA HIS A 202 18.73 12.99 -5.48
C HIS A 202 18.50 12.30 -4.13
N GLY A 203 19.50 11.55 -3.66
CA GLY A 203 19.48 10.97 -2.31
C GLY A 203 19.54 12.00 -1.17
N ARG A 204 19.31 11.56 0.07
CA ARG A 204 19.45 12.42 1.26
C ARG A 204 20.84 13.10 1.30
N ASN A 205 20.86 14.36 1.71
CA ASN A 205 22.06 15.22 1.83
C ASN A 205 22.86 15.47 0.53
N ARG A 206 22.32 15.10 -0.65
CA ARG A 206 22.94 15.34 -1.96
C ARG A 206 22.24 16.43 -2.76
N CYS A 207 21.56 17.36 -2.10
CA CYS A 207 20.81 18.40 -2.79
C CYS A 207 21.76 19.38 -3.48
N PRO A 208 21.69 19.56 -4.81
CA PRO A 208 22.53 20.52 -5.53
C PRO A 208 22.34 21.97 -5.08
N ALA A 209 21.18 22.29 -4.50
CA ALA A 209 20.89 23.63 -4.01
C ALA A 209 21.47 23.90 -2.61
N HIS A 210 22.11 22.92 -1.95
CA HIS A 210 22.70 23.11 -0.64
C HIS A 210 23.81 24.18 -0.67
N GLY A 211 23.75 25.16 0.24
CA GLY A 211 24.70 26.29 0.27
C GLY A 211 24.44 27.38 -0.77
N VAL A 212 23.55 27.16 -1.75
CA VAL A 212 23.24 28.16 -2.78
C VAL A 212 22.33 29.26 -2.21
N GLN A 213 22.70 30.52 -2.43
CA GLN A 213 21.88 31.68 -2.07
C GLN A 213 20.90 32.03 -3.20
N CYS A 214 19.63 32.21 -2.86
CA CYS A 214 18.58 32.61 -3.76
C CYS A 214 18.62 34.12 -4.05
N ASN A 215 18.60 34.51 -5.32
CA ASN A 215 18.63 35.91 -5.71
C ASN A 215 17.34 36.67 -5.38
N ASN A 216 16.21 35.96 -5.33
CA ASN A 216 14.88 36.52 -5.10
C ASN A 216 14.64 36.85 -3.61
N CYS A 217 14.81 35.88 -2.70
CA CYS A 217 14.54 36.07 -1.27
C CYS A 217 15.78 36.27 -0.38
N LYS A 218 16.98 36.15 -0.94
CA LYS A 218 18.29 36.18 -0.25
C LYS A 218 18.49 35.06 0.80
N GLY A 219 17.58 34.10 0.87
CA GLY A 219 17.73 32.88 1.68
C GLY A 219 18.62 31.83 1.01
N HIS A 220 19.01 30.79 1.75
CA HIS A 220 19.89 29.72 1.26
C HIS A 220 19.13 28.43 0.94
N ASN A 221 19.85 27.44 0.41
CA ASN A 221 19.42 26.05 0.27
C ASN A 221 18.28 25.81 -0.74
N HIS A 222 18.12 26.67 -1.74
CA HIS A 222 17.20 26.45 -2.88
C HIS A 222 17.62 27.29 -4.10
N PHE A 223 17.23 26.86 -5.29
CA PHE A 223 17.41 27.65 -6.50
C PHE A 223 16.37 28.77 -6.62
N THR A 224 16.74 29.86 -7.29
CA THR A 224 15.85 31.00 -7.53
C THR A 224 14.56 30.58 -8.25
N ALA A 225 14.65 29.62 -9.19
CA ALA A 225 13.50 29.06 -9.91
C ALA A 225 12.51 28.32 -9.00
N ASN A 226 12.98 27.76 -7.88
CA ASN A 226 12.18 27.00 -6.92
C ASN A 226 11.81 27.83 -5.68
N CYS A 227 12.00 29.15 -5.72
CA CYS A 227 11.69 30.03 -4.61
C CYS A 227 10.17 30.18 -4.44
N LYS A 228 9.62 29.65 -3.36
CA LYS A 228 8.18 29.78 -3.02
C LYS A 228 7.81 31.12 -2.40
N VAL A 229 8.79 32.02 -2.24
CA VAL A 229 8.57 33.32 -1.60
C VAL A 229 7.95 34.28 -2.61
N LYS A 230 6.79 34.84 -2.25
CA LYS A 230 6.14 35.84 -3.09
C LYS A 230 6.90 37.17 -3.05
N TYR A 231 7.47 37.52 -4.20
CA TYR A 231 8.16 38.79 -4.41
C TYR A 231 7.20 39.81 -5.02
N ILE A 232 7.20 41.02 -4.46
CA ILE A 232 6.35 42.13 -4.89
C ILE A 232 7.25 43.17 -5.55
N SER A 233 6.98 43.47 -6.82
CA SER A 233 7.52 44.63 -7.51
C SER A 233 6.68 45.87 -7.24
N ASN A 234 7.32 47.04 -7.18
CA ASN A 234 6.67 48.34 -7.01
C ASN A 234 5.57 48.36 -5.93
N CYS A 235 5.90 47.91 -4.71
CA CYS A 235 4.92 47.79 -3.65
C CYS A 235 4.25 49.14 -3.34
N ILE A 236 2.91 49.20 -3.39
CA ILE A 236 2.13 50.42 -3.16
C ILE A 236 2.32 51.04 -1.77
N LYS A 237 2.87 50.27 -0.81
CA LYS A 237 3.08 50.71 0.58
C LYS A 237 4.42 51.40 0.78
N CYS A 238 5.48 50.93 0.13
CA CYS A 238 6.85 51.43 0.34
C CYS A 238 7.55 51.96 -0.93
N GLY A 239 7.07 51.56 -2.12
CA GLY A 239 7.54 52.00 -3.43
C GLY A 239 8.79 51.26 -3.90
N THR A 240 9.20 50.20 -3.21
CA THR A 240 10.37 49.39 -3.54
C THR A 240 9.99 47.95 -3.85
N HIS A 241 10.96 47.21 -4.37
CA HIS A 241 10.88 45.78 -4.68
C HIS A 241 11.30 44.97 -3.45
N HIS A 242 10.46 44.04 -2.99
CA HIS A 242 10.77 43.23 -1.81
C HIS A 242 9.97 41.93 -1.72
N VAL A 243 10.41 41.04 -0.86
CA VAL A 243 9.63 39.88 -0.39
C VAL A 243 8.42 40.36 0.41
N GLN A 244 7.21 39.90 0.08
CA GLN A 244 5.94 40.38 0.65
C GLN A 244 5.93 40.51 2.18
N SER A 245 6.52 39.55 2.90
CA SER A 245 6.56 39.53 4.37
C SER A 245 7.59 40.49 4.98
N ARG A 246 8.39 41.18 4.17
CA ARG A 246 9.49 42.06 4.59
C ARG A 246 9.32 43.48 4.05
N CYS A 247 8.09 43.96 3.97
CA CYS A 247 7.80 45.32 3.49
C CYS A 247 8.52 46.36 4.38
N PRO A 248 9.38 47.23 3.83
CA PRO A 248 10.08 48.28 4.59
C PRO A 248 9.16 49.31 5.27
N ALA A 249 7.93 49.44 4.79
CA ALA A 249 6.94 50.33 5.40
C ALA A 249 6.14 49.68 6.53
N PHE A 250 6.33 48.38 6.80
CA PHE A 250 5.67 47.71 7.92
C PHE A 250 6.04 48.36 9.25
N GLY A 251 5.04 48.63 10.08
CA GLY A 251 5.19 49.33 11.36
C GLY A 251 5.48 50.84 11.26
N LYS A 252 5.62 51.40 10.05
CA LYS A 252 5.84 52.84 9.88
C LYS A 252 4.50 53.59 9.86
N GLN A 253 4.42 54.68 10.61
CA GLN A 253 3.25 55.55 10.66
C GLN A 253 3.34 56.62 9.56
N CYS A 254 2.24 56.81 8.84
CA CYS A 254 2.12 57.84 7.83
C CYS A 254 1.82 59.20 8.48
N GLU A 255 2.63 60.20 8.17
CA GLU A 255 2.44 61.57 8.68
C GLU A 255 1.24 62.26 8.04
N LYS A 256 0.85 61.89 6.81
CA LYS A 256 -0.30 62.49 6.13
C LYS A 256 -1.64 62.05 6.70
N CYS A 257 -1.77 60.79 7.11
CA CYS A 257 -3.06 60.22 7.50
C CYS A 257 -3.09 59.55 8.88
N GLY A 258 -1.94 59.44 9.55
CA GLY A 258 -1.79 58.82 10.85
C GLY A 258 -1.85 57.28 10.87
N LYS A 259 -2.15 56.62 9.75
CA LYS A 259 -2.27 55.14 9.68
C LYS A 259 -0.91 54.46 9.49
N LEU A 260 -0.80 53.20 9.91
CA LEU A 260 0.42 52.38 9.82
C LEU A 260 0.61 51.74 8.43
N ASN A 261 1.78 51.12 8.23
CA ASN A 261 2.12 50.17 7.17
C ASN A 261 2.26 50.75 5.75
N HIS A 262 2.51 52.06 5.62
CA HIS A 262 2.86 52.71 4.35
C HIS A 262 3.63 54.02 4.58
N TYR A 263 4.40 54.48 3.59
CA TYR A 263 5.10 55.76 3.66
C TYR A 263 4.20 56.94 3.26
N SER A 264 4.43 58.11 3.86
CA SER A 264 3.72 59.38 3.55
C SER A 264 3.70 59.73 2.06
N ARG A 265 4.78 59.44 1.34
CA ARG A 265 4.88 59.70 -0.11
C ARG A 265 3.96 58.81 -0.96
N LEU A 266 3.50 57.68 -0.42
CA LEU A 266 2.62 56.71 -1.09
C LEU A 266 1.21 56.69 -0.50
N CYS A 267 0.92 57.62 0.41
CA CYS A 267 -0.41 57.74 0.99
C CYS A 267 -1.40 58.20 -0.09
N GLN A 268 -2.41 57.36 -0.33
CA GLN A 268 -3.48 57.61 -1.29
C GLN A 268 -4.73 58.20 -0.62
N ILE A 269 -4.67 58.50 0.68
CA ILE A 269 -5.81 59.08 1.40
C ILE A 269 -5.98 60.54 0.95
N PRO A 270 -7.17 60.93 0.48
CA PRO A 270 -7.41 62.30 0.04
C PRO A 270 -7.28 63.29 1.20
N ILE A 271 -6.76 64.49 0.88
CA ILE A 271 -6.67 65.62 1.78
C ILE A 271 -7.89 66.52 1.56
N VAL A 272 -8.62 66.80 2.64
CA VAL A 272 -9.66 67.83 2.67
C VAL A 272 -8.95 69.18 2.80
N LYS A 273 -9.18 70.08 1.84
CA LYS A 273 -8.69 71.46 1.90
C LYS A 273 -9.69 72.35 2.60
N ASN A 274 -9.22 73.29 3.44
CA ASN A 274 -10.01 74.28 4.16
C ASN A 274 -11.31 73.69 4.73
N CYS A 275 -11.18 72.65 5.54
CA CYS A 275 -12.32 71.91 6.06
C CYS A 275 -13.33 72.83 6.74
N THR A 276 -14.62 72.68 6.42
CA THR A 276 -15.69 73.52 6.97
C THR A 276 -15.83 73.41 8.48
N ARG A 277 -15.27 72.36 9.10
CA ARG A 277 -15.34 72.10 10.53
C ARG A 277 -14.19 72.72 11.32
N CYS A 278 -12.97 72.70 10.78
CA CYS A 278 -11.76 73.17 11.49
C CYS A 278 -10.99 74.29 10.78
N GLY A 279 -11.29 74.58 9.52
CA GLY A 279 -10.60 75.59 8.71
C GLY A 279 -9.19 75.23 8.24
N MET A 280 -8.70 74.03 8.56
CA MET A 280 -7.37 73.57 8.17
C MET A 280 -7.42 72.47 7.10
N ASP A 281 -6.29 72.24 6.46
CA ASP A 281 -6.07 71.12 5.56
C ASP A 281 -5.70 69.86 6.35
N HIS A 282 -6.39 68.74 6.11
CA HIS A 282 -6.12 67.47 6.79
C HIS A 282 -6.58 66.26 5.98
N ALA A 283 -6.04 65.07 6.26
CA ALA A 283 -6.59 63.82 5.70
C ALA A 283 -8.04 63.61 6.16
N ILE A 284 -8.90 63.05 5.30
CA ILE A 284 -10.34 62.84 5.58
C ILE A 284 -10.59 62.21 6.97
N SER A 285 -9.74 61.28 7.41
CA SER A 285 -9.89 60.57 8.68
C SER A 285 -9.32 61.30 9.92
N MET A 286 -8.76 62.50 9.77
CA MET A 286 -7.97 63.18 10.81
C MET A 286 -8.43 64.65 11.02
N CYS A 287 -9.74 64.90 11.05
CA CYS A 287 -10.22 66.27 11.31
C CYS A 287 -9.86 66.71 12.73
N PRO A 288 -9.10 67.81 12.93
CA PRO A 288 -8.73 68.31 14.26
C PRO A 288 -9.92 68.72 15.12
N ALA A 289 -11.04 69.08 14.49
CA ALA A 289 -12.26 69.43 15.21
C ALA A 289 -13.07 68.20 15.66
N GLN A 290 -12.67 66.98 15.26
CA GLN A 290 -13.34 65.75 15.68
C GLN A 290 -13.21 65.56 17.20
N GLY A 291 -14.34 65.41 17.89
CA GLY A 291 -14.38 65.27 19.35
C GLY A 291 -14.31 66.59 20.13
N CYS A 292 -14.01 67.72 19.49
CA CYS A 292 -14.05 69.03 20.15
C CYS A 292 -15.50 69.53 20.28
N VAL A 293 -15.81 70.26 21.36
CA VAL A 293 -17.12 70.91 21.55
C VAL A 293 -16.99 72.41 21.30
N CYS A 294 -17.83 72.95 20.42
CA CYS A 294 -17.81 74.36 20.08
C CYS A 294 -18.22 75.22 21.28
N SER A 295 -17.38 76.18 21.65
CA SER A 295 -17.66 77.07 22.79
C SER A 295 -18.81 78.05 22.55
N LYS A 296 -19.14 78.38 21.28
CA LYS A 296 -20.22 79.30 20.90
C LYS A 296 -21.62 78.66 20.93
N CYS A 297 -21.78 77.46 20.34
CA CYS A 297 -23.09 76.81 20.21
C CYS A 297 -23.23 75.51 21.00
N LYS A 298 -22.18 75.08 21.72
CA LYS A 298 -22.09 73.83 22.50
C LYS A 298 -22.33 72.54 21.69
N LYS A 299 -22.39 72.60 20.36
CA LYS A 299 -22.46 71.42 19.49
C LYS A 299 -21.06 70.85 19.24
N PRO A 300 -20.91 69.53 19.10
CA PRO A 300 -19.62 68.91 18.87
C PRO A 300 -19.07 69.21 17.46
N ASN A 301 -17.84 68.76 17.23
CA ASN A 301 -17.29 68.47 15.93
C ASN A 301 -16.92 69.68 15.04
N HIS A 302 -16.80 70.88 15.58
CA HIS A 302 -16.32 72.06 14.82
C HIS A 302 -15.69 73.10 15.76
N PHE A 303 -14.84 73.97 15.21
CA PHE A 303 -14.25 75.08 15.95
C PHE A 303 -15.15 76.33 15.95
N LYS A 304 -14.94 77.20 16.95
CA LYS A 304 -15.73 78.42 17.16
C LYS A 304 -15.72 79.32 15.92
N GLU A 305 -14.58 79.42 15.27
CA GLU A 305 -14.29 80.25 14.10
C GLU A 305 -15.08 79.81 12.85
N LYS A 306 -15.52 78.55 12.81
CA LYS A 306 -16.35 78.00 11.74
C LYS A 306 -17.80 77.76 12.16
N CYS A 307 -18.20 78.24 13.33
CA CYS A 307 -19.56 78.09 13.83
C CYS A 307 -20.54 78.99 13.05
N LEU A 308 -21.52 78.38 12.40
CA LEU A 308 -22.55 79.08 11.62
C LEU A 308 -23.72 79.62 12.46
N THR A 309 -23.75 79.30 13.76
CA THR A 309 -24.78 79.85 14.66
C THR A 309 -24.43 81.31 14.94
N LYS A 310 -25.35 82.24 14.63
CA LYS A 310 -25.17 83.68 14.87
C LYS A 310 -25.05 83.97 16.35
#